data_AF-A0A1F8BGY2-F1
#
_entry.id   AF-A0A1F8BGY2-F1
#
_cell.length_a   1.000
_cell.length_b   1.000
_cell.length_c   1.000
_cell.angle_alpha   90.00
_cell.angle_beta   90.00
_cell.angle_gamma   90.00
#
_symmetry.space_group_name_H-M   'P 1'
#
loop_
_entity.id
_entity.type
_entity.pdbx_description
1 polymer ?
#
loop_
_entity_poly.entity_id
_entity_poly.type
_entity_poly.pdbx_seq_one_letter_code
_entity_poly.pdbx_strand_id
1 'polypeptide(L)'
;MRKMEKKMVVKRDGTNEEFDRNKVFNSIVGATGTPEEAEKITSGIESWVNNSMEPIKTLDIRSRVAAALKGTNPTAAQLYETYEKPA
;
A
#
# COMPACT_ATOMS: atom_id res chain seq x y z
N MET A 1 1.12 -26.97 -6.63
CA MET A 1 0.98 -25.50 -6.45
C MET A 1 2.36 -24.88 -6.44
N ARG A 2 2.65 -23.94 -7.36
CA ARG A 2 3.90 -23.15 -7.30
C ARG A 2 3.77 -22.24 -6.07
N LYS A 3 4.73 -22.32 -5.14
CA LYS A 3 4.83 -21.37 -4.03
C LYS A 3 5.04 -20.00 -4.69
N MET A 4 4.06 -19.10 -4.59
CA MET A 4 4.27 -17.73 -5.05
C MET A 4 5.37 -17.12 -4.18
N GLU A 5 6.49 -16.77 -4.79
CA GLU A 5 7.54 -16.04 -4.09
C GLU A 5 6.97 -14.70 -3.65
N LYS A 6 7.10 -14.41 -2.35
CA LYS A 6 6.68 -13.11 -1.82
C LYS A 6 7.55 -12.03 -2.46
N LYS A 7 6.92 -11.03 -3.04
CA LYS A 7 7.61 -9.89 -3.66
C LYS A 7 8.34 -9.08 -2.60
N MET A 8 9.59 -8.69 -2.89
CA MET A 8 10.36 -7.82 -2.02
C MET A 8 10.04 -6.35 -2.31
N VAL A 9 9.96 -5.55 -1.25
CA VAL A 9 9.73 -4.12 -1.29
C VAL A 9 10.96 -3.41 -0.71
N VAL A 10 11.45 -2.41 -1.43
CA VAL A 10 12.55 -1.55 -1.00
C VAL A 10 12.01 -0.51 -0.02
N LYS A 11 12.58 -0.48 1.17
CA LYS A 11 12.28 0.45 2.26
C LYS A 11 12.94 1.80 1.98
N ARG A 12 12.61 2.81 2.79
CA ARG A 12 13.16 4.18 2.65
C ARG A 12 14.66 4.23 2.90
N ASP A 13 15.18 3.35 3.76
CA ASP A 13 16.61 3.19 4.08
C ASP A 13 17.36 2.31 3.07
N GLY A 14 16.68 1.82 2.02
CA GLY A 14 17.26 0.94 1.00
C GLY A 14 17.26 -0.55 1.37
N THR A 15 16.81 -0.93 2.57
CA THR A 15 16.67 -2.34 2.93
C THR A 15 15.49 -2.99 2.19
N ASN A 16 15.51 -4.32 2.09
CA ASN A 16 14.43 -5.07 1.45
C ASN A 16 13.60 -5.81 2.50
N GLU A 17 12.28 -5.80 2.33
CA GLU A 17 11.34 -6.52 3.17
C GLU A 17 10.33 -7.28 2.30
N GLU A 18 9.81 -8.41 2.75
CA GLU A 18 8.68 -9.05 2.10
C GLU A 18 7.47 -8.11 2.08
N PHE A 19 6.75 -8.06 0.95
CA PHE A 19 5.47 -7.39 0.87
C PHE A 19 4.50 -7.99 1.89
N ASP A 20 3.94 -7.12 2.73
CA ASP A 20 2.94 -7.49 3.72
C ASP A 20 1.64 -6.72 3.41
N ARG A 21 0.67 -7.48 2.89
CA ARG A 21 -0.68 -7.01 2.59
C ARG A 21 -1.35 -6.36 3.80
N ASN A 22 -1.15 -6.92 5.00
CA ASN A 22 -1.80 -6.42 6.21
C ASN A 22 -1.29 -5.03 6.58
N LYS A 23 -0.03 -4.69 6.25
CA LYS A 23 0.50 -3.33 6.45
C LYS A 23 -0.22 -2.32 5.55
N VAL A 24 -0.50 -2.69 4.31
CA VAL A 24 -1.26 -1.84 3.37
C VAL A 24 -2.67 -1.65 3.90
N PHE A 25 -3.38 -2.74 4.21
CA PHE A 25 -4.74 -2.70 4.74
C PHE A 25 -4.85 -1.82 5.99
N ASN A 26 -4.03 -2.08 7.01
CA ASN A 26 -4.05 -1.32 8.26
C ASN A 26 -3.72 0.15 8.06
N SER A 27 -2.81 0.47 7.12
CA SER A 27 -2.50 1.87 6.79
C SER A 27 -3.70 2.59 6.17
N ILE A 28 -4.51 1.90 5.38
CA ILE A 28 -5.69 2.47 4.74
C ILE A 28 -6.82 2.63 5.75
N VAL A 29 -7.10 1.59 6.56
CA VAL A 29 -8.11 1.67 7.64
C VAL A 29 -7.82 2.84 8.58
N GLY A 30 -6.55 3.08 8.91
CA GLY A 30 -6.15 4.23 9.73
C GLY A 30 -6.47 5.60 9.11
N ALA A 31 -6.62 5.68 7.78
CA ALA A 31 -6.91 6.91 7.05
C ALA A 31 -8.37 7.03 6.54
N THR A 32 -9.04 5.91 6.24
CA THR A 32 -10.38 5.86 5.65
C THR A 32 -11.46 5.34 6.59
N GLY A 33 -11.09 4.71 7.70
CA GLY A 33 -12.01 4.13 8.69
C GLY A 33 -12.78 2.88 8.25
N THR A 34 -13.05 2.67 6.94
CA THR A 34 -13.87 1.53 6.48
C THR A 34 -13.01 0.32 6.04
N PRO A 35 -13.29 -0.90 6.56
CA PRO A 35 -12.60 -2.12 6.12
C PRO A 35 -12.84 -2.49 4.65
N GLU A 36 -14.02 -2.19 4.11
CA GLU A 36 -14.42 -2.56 2.75
C GLU A 36 -13.61 -1.79 1.70
N GLU A 37 -13.45 -0.48 1.86
CA GLU A 37 -12.60 0.33 0.98
C GLU A 37 -11.13 -0.09 1.10
N ALA A 38 -10.67 -0.35 2.32
CA ALA A 38 -9.31 -0.81 2.58
C ALA A 38 -9.03 -2.14 1.88
N GLU A 39 -9.96 -3.09 1.91
CA GLU A 39 -9.81 -4.38 1.25
C GLU A 39 -9.76 -4.25 -0.28
N LYS A 40 -10.65 -3.43 -0.86
CA LYS A 40 -10.67 -3.17 -2.31
C LYS A 40 -9.35 -2.57 -2.80
N ILE A 41 -8.85 -1.55 -2.12
CA ILE A 41 -7.60 -0.88 -2.49
C ILE A 41 -6.42 -1.82 -2.26
N THR A 42 -6.38 -2.53 -1.13
CA THR A 42 -5.32 -3.48 -0.80
C THR A 42 -5.21 -4.59 -1.84
N SER A 43 -6.34 -5.12 -2.31
CA SER A 43 -6.38 -6.12 -3.38
C SER A 43 -5.79 -5.60 -4.69
N GLY A 44 -6.09 -4.34 -5.05
CA GLY A 44 -5.51 -3.68 -6.22
C GLY A 44 -4.00 -3.49 -6.12
N ILE A 45 -3.52 -3.10 -4.93
CA ILE A 45 -2.08 -2.94 -4.67
C ILE A 45 -1.36 -4.29 -4.72
N GLU A 46 -1.89 -5.32 -4.08
CA GLU A 46 -1.31 -6.67 -4.09
C GLU A 46 -1.22 -7.22 -5.52
N SER A 47 -2.28 -7.07 -6.31
CA SER A 47 -2.27 -7.48 -7.71
C SER A 47 -1.19 -6.73 -8.51
N TRP A 48 -1.09 -5.41 -8.32
CA TRP A 48 -0.02 -4.63 -8.95
C TRP A 48 1.38 -5.09 -8.52
N VAL A 49 1.59 -5.34 -7.23
CA VAL A 49 2.86 -5.80 -6.66
C VAL A 49 3.30 -7.13 -7.28
N ASN A 50 2.37 -8.09 -7.35
CA ASN A 50 2.64 -9.41 -7.89
C ASN A 50 2.98 -9.39 -9.39
N ASN A 51 2.39 -8.45 -10.13
CA ASN A 51 2.61 -8.29 -11.57
C ASN A 51 3.79 -7.35 -11.91
N SER A 52 4.40 -6.67 -10.93
CA SER A 52 5.54 -5.79 -11.19
C SER A 52 6.78 -6.60 -11.55
N MET A 53 7.45 -6.20 -12.62
CA MET A 53 8.78 -6.67 -13.02
C MET A 53 9.91 -5.78 -12.44
N GLU A 54 9.55 -4.57 -12.02
CA GLU A 54 10.46 -3.59 -11.41
C GLU A 54 10.53 -3.77 -9.89
N PRO A 55 11.67 -3.44 -9.24
CA PRO A 55 11.74 -3.31 -7.80
C PRO A 55 10.72 -2.27 -7.29
N ILE A 56 9.91 -2.68 -6.31
CA ILE A 56 8.86 -1.80 -5.76
C ILE A 56 9.41 -1.09 -4.54
N LYS A 57 9.30 0.23 -4.49
CA LYS A 57 9.62 1.01 -3.29
C LYS A 57 8.37 1.19 -2.43
N THR A 58 8.59 1.30 -1.12
CA THR A 58 7.52 1.63 -0.16
C THR A 58 6.81 2.94 -0.53
N LEU A 59 7.54 3.90 -1.12
CA LEU A 59 6.97 5.16 -1.59
C LEU A 59 6.05 4.99 -2.81
N ASP A 60 6.31 4.01 -3.67
CA ASP A 60 5.45 3.71 -4.82
C ASP A 60 4.10 3.14 -4.36
N ILE A 61 4.15 2.24 -3.36
CA ILE A 61 2.95 1.72 -2.70
C ILE A 61 2.14 2.87 -2.09
N ARG A 62 2.78 3.76 -1.32
CA ARG A 62 2.11 4.92 -0.70
C ARG A 62 1.45 5.80 -1.75
N SER A 63 2.14 6.10 -2.85
CA SER A 63 1.63 6.95 -3.93
C SER A 63 0.43 6.31 -4.63
N ARG A 64 0.47 5.00 -4.88
CA ARG A 64 -0.66 4.27 -5.49
C ARG A 64 -1.87 4.18 -4.58
N VAL A 65 -1.66 3.98 -3.28
CA VAL A 65 -2.76 4.01 -2.30
C VAL A 65 -3.41 5.39 -2.27
N ALA A 66 -2.61 6.47 -2.19
CA ALA A 66 -3.13 7.83 -2.23
C ALA A 66 -3.92 8.11 -3.52
N ALA A 67 -3.42 7.69 -4.68
CA ALA A 67 -4.12 7.84 -5.96
C ALA A 67 -5.44 7.05 -6.00
N ALA A 68 -5.46 5.81 -5.48
CA ALA A 68 -6.68 5.01 -5.39
C ALA A 68 -7.71 5.68 -4.46
N LEU A 69 -7.26 6.24 -3.33
CA LEU A 69 -8.09 6.99 -2.41
C LEU A 69 -8.64 8.27 -3.02
N LYS A 70 -7.88 9.01 -3.85
CA LYS A 70 -8.41 10.22 -4.52
C LYS A 70 -9.63 9.92 -5.38
N GLY A 71 -9.72 8.72 -5.96
CA GLY A 71 -10.85 8.30 -6.78
C GLY A 71 -12.10 7.88 -5.98
N THR A 72 -11.96 7.55 -4.70
CA THR A 72 -13.07 7.03 -3.86
C THR A 72 -13.41 7.95 -2.69
N ASN A 73 -12.40 8.47 -2.00
CA ASN A 73 -12.51 9.28 -0.80
C ASN A 73 -11.36 10.32 -0.75
N PRO A 74 -11.54 11.51 -1.36
CA PRO A 74 -10.52 12.55 -1.41
C PRO A 74 -10.02 13.02 -0.04
N THR A 75 -10.89 13.04 0.97
CA THR A 75 -10.52 13.37 2.36
C THR A 75 -9.54 12.36 2.93
N ALA A 76 -9.81 11.07 2.75
CA ALA A 76 -8.88 10.03 3.19
C ALA A 76 -7.57 10.07 2.42
N ALA A 77 -7.59 10.40 1.12
CA ALA A 77 -6.36 10.59 0.37
C ALA A 77 -5.49 11.72 0.94
N GLN A 78 -6.10 12.86 1.28
CA GLN A 78 -5.43 13.97 1.94
C GLN A 78 -4.79 13.52 3.26
N LEU A 79 -5.57 12.86 4.14
CA LEU A 79 -5.07 12.34 5.43
C LEU A 79 -3.92 11.36 5.25
N TYR A 80 -4.03 10.45 4.29
CA TYR A 80 -3.00 9.45 3.98
C TYR A 80 -1.71 10.10 3.43
N GLU A 81 -1.83 11.13 2.60
CA GLU A 81 -0.70 11.88 2.06
C GLU A 81 0.02 12.68 3.15
N THR A 82 -0.72 13.35 4.04
CA THR A 82 -0.16 14.19 5.11
C THR A 82 0.22 13.42 6.36
N TYR A 83 -0.11 12.12 6.45
CA TYR A 83 0.24 11.32 7.62
C TYR A 83 1.76 11.16 7.77
N GLU A 84 2.28 11.80 8.81
CA GLU A 84 3.60 11.58 9.35
C GLU A 84 3.48 10.71 10.60
N LYS A 85 4.25 9.61 10.64
CA LYS A 85 4.27 8.76 11.83
C LYS A 85 4.86 9.60 12.97
N PRO A 86 4.22 9.67 14.16
CA PRO A 86 4.81 10.33 15.32
C PRO A 86 6.20 9.75 15.59
N ALA A 87 7.16 10.64 15.88
CA ALA A 87 8.55 10.30 16.16
C ALA A 87 8.69 9.37 17.38
#